data_AF-A0A955B306-F1
#
_entry.id   AF-A0A955B306-F1
#
_cell.length_a   1.000
_cell.length_b   1.000
_cell.length_c   1.000
_cell.angle_alpha   90.00
_cell.angle_beta   90.00
_cell.angle_gamma   90.00
#
_symmetry.space_group_name_H-M   'P 1'
#
loop_
_entity.id
_entity.type
_entity.pdbx_description
1 polymer ?
#
loop_
_entity_poly.entity_id
_entity_poly.type
_entity_poly.pdbx_seq_one_letter_code
_entity_poly.pdbx_strand_id
1 'polypeptide(L)'
;MNEAPENPDAPLEEGVGLLEMHPNGYGFLRSPDNNYSRERSDPFVPGTMIEKYGLRQGVMIRGMVQGARRQQGPRLREILDVDGMPPDEYSNIKSFDELTPIKPEQWLRLETGPQPLTTRVMDLLTPLGRGQRALVVAPPRTGKTILMQHVAHGVATNYPNVKLIVLLIDERPEEVTDMRRNVNGEVIASSL
;
A
#
# COMPACT_ATOMS: atom_id res chain seq x y z
N MET A 1 20.75 32.01 29.23
CA MET A 1 19.86 30.86 29.42
C MET A 1 20.58 29.66 28.86
N ASN A 2 20.97 28.71 29.72
CA ASN A 2 21.85 27.62 29.35
C ASN A 2 21.14 26.65 28.41
N GLU A 3 21.68 26.50 27.19
CA GLU A 3 21.30 25.47 26.25
C GLU A 3 21.71 24.11 26.83
N ALA A 4 20.72 23.26 27.13
CA ALA A 4 21.00 21.87 27.44
C ALA A 4 21.65 21.20 26.21
N PRO A 5 22.75 20.46 26.38
CA PRO A 5 23.47 19.85 25.26
C PRO A 5 22.55 18.90 24.47
N GLU A 6 22.68 18.92 23.15
CA GLU A 6 22.02 17.95 22.27
C GLU A 6 22.42 16.54 22.70
N ASN A 7 21.44 15.70 23.03
CA ASN A 7 21.69 14.30 23.28
C ASN A 7 21.67 13.55 21.93
N PRO A 8 22.82 13.11 21.37
CA PRO A 8 22.85 12.30 20.16
C PRO A 8 22.14 10.95 20.33
N ASP A 9 21.92 10.49 21.56
CA ASP A 9 21.48 9.13 21.91
C ASP A 9 19.96 8.97 22.12
N ALA A 10 19.12 9.77 21.43
CA ALA A 10 17.69 9.41 21.43
C ALA A 10 17.55 8.05 20.73
N PRO A 11 16.87 7.07 21.36
CA PRO A 11 16.80 5.72 20.83
C PRO A 11 16.20 5.74 19.43
N LEU A 12 16.80 4.93 18.54
CA LEU A 12 16.25 4.67 17.23
C LEU A 12 15.24 3.54 17.36
N GLU A 13 14.10 3.71 16.70
CA GLU A 13 13.04 2.72 16.63
C GLU A 13 12.84 2.30 15.17
N GLU A 14 12.55 1.03 14.93
CA GLU A 14 12.21 0.59 13.58
C GLU A 14 10.85 1.18 13.19
N GLY A 15 10.81 1.83 12.04
CA GLY A 15 9.60 2.38 11.43
C GLY A 15 9.42 1.83 10.01
N VAL A 16 8.15 1.72 9.60
CA VAL A 16 7.75 1.32 8.25
C VAL A 16 6.75 2.34 7.70
N GLY A 17 6.89 2.72 6.44
CA GLY A 17 5.87 3.52 5.77
C GLY A 17 6.16 3.74 4.30
N LEU A 18 5.13 4.19 3.58
CA LEU A 18 5.16 4.44 2.15
C LEU A 18 5.73 5.83 1.88
N LEU A 19 6.74 5.93 1.02
CA LEU A 19 7.39 7.19 0.70
C LEU A 19 6.46 8.10 -0.12
N GLU A 20 6.05 9.23 0.46
CA GLU A 20 5.52 10.37 -0.27
C GLU A 20 6.63 11.41 -0.46
N MET A 21 6.96 11.72 -1.72
CA MET A 21 7.96 12.74 -2.05
C MET A 21 7.32 14.13 -2.08
N HIS A 22 8.05 15.11 -1.53
CA HIS A 22 7.74 16.53 -1.65
C HIS A 22 8.43 17.10 -2.90
N PRO A 23 7.82 18.07 -3.62
CA PRO A 23 8.42 18.72 -4.80
C PRO A 23 9.81 19.34 -4.58
N ASN A 24 10.20 19.59 -3.33
CA ASN A 24 11.50 20.16 -2.96
C ASN A 24 12.58 19.07 -2.73
N GLY A 25 12.32 17.82 -3.11
CA GLY A 25 13.32 16.74 -3.12
C GLY A 25 13.47 15.93 -1.82
N TYR A 26 12.75 16.27 -0.75
CA TYR A 26 12.66 15.45 0.46
C TYR A 26 11.35 14.64 0.49
N GLY A 27 11.11 13.78 1.48
CA GLY A 27 9.86 13.03 1.59
C GLY A 27 9.39 12.78 3.02
N PHE A 28 8.28 12.06 3.14
CA PHE A 28 7.72 11.56 4.39
C PHE A 28 7.27 10.12 4.24
N LEU A 29 7.40 9.31 5.29
CA LEU A 29 6.85 7.95 5.33
C LEU A 29 5.41 8.02 5.84
N ARG A 30 4.44 7.66 4.99
CA ARG A 30 3.02 7.60 5.33
C ARG A 30 2.66 6.22 5.88
N SER A 31 1.87 6.19 6.95
CA SER A 31 1.45 4.93 7.56
C SER A 31 0.23 4.33 6.85
N PRO A 32 0.16 3.00 6.64
CA PRO A 32 -1.09 2.34 6.25
C PRO A 32 -2.18 2.47 7.32
N ASP A 33 -1.82 2.60 8.60
CA ASP A 33 -2.77 2.61 9.73
C ASP A 33 -3.75 3.79 9.68
N ASN A 34 -3.35 4.90 9.05
CA ASN A 34 -4.16 6.11 8.89
C ASN A 34 -4.62 6.35 7.44
N ASN A 35 -4.66 5.29 6.62
CA ASN A 35 -4.98 5.36 5.19
C ASN A 35 -4.03 6.28 4.41
N TYR A 36 -2.74 6.31 4.78
CA TYR A 36 -1.71 7.14 4.15
C TYR A 36 -1.96 8.65 4.25
N SER A 37 -2.76 9.06 5.23
CA SER A 37 -3.03 10.47 5.49
C SER A 37 -1.81 11.16 6.08
N ARG A 38 -1.69 12.47 5.81
CA ARG A 38 -0.56 13.26 6.31
C ARG A 38 -0.70 13.52 7.81
N GLU A 39 0.29 13.13 8.59
CA GLU A 39 0.38 13.42 10.01
C GLU A 39 1.72 14.07 10.41
N ARG A 40 1.73 14.69 11.60
CA ARG A 40 2.96 15.25 12.20
C ARG A 40 3.91 14.17 12.70
N SER A 41 3.39 12.96 12.93
CA SER A 41 4.09 11.74 13.31
C SER A 41 4.80 11.07 12.14
N ASP A 42 4.59 11.52 10.90
CA ASP A 42 5.22 10.89 9.73
C ASP A 42 6.73 11.17 9.70
N PRO A 43 7.58 10.14 9.66
CA PRO A 43 9.03 10.30 9.60
C PRO A 43 9.48 11.08 8.36
N PHE A 44 10.25 12.14 8.58
CA PHE A 44 10.92 12.88 7.51
C PHE A 44 12.02 12.05 6.85
N VAL A 45 12.04 12.02 5.52
CA VAL A 45 13.05 11.35 4.70
C VAL A 45 13.94 12.40 4.03
N PRO A 46 15.26 12.42 4.33
CA PRO A 46 16.19 13.36 3.72
C PRO A 46 16.32 13.15 2.20
N GLY A 47 16.37 14.25 1.43
CA GLY A 47 16.56 14.18 -0.03
C GLY A 47 17.88 13.52 -0.44
N THR A 48 18.95 13.69 0.35
CA THR A 48 20.22 12.99 0.12
C THR A 48 20.11 11.47 0.15
N MET A 49 19.18 10.93 0.94
CA MET A 49 18.91 9.50 1.03
C MET A 49 18.07 9.02 -0.16
N ILE A 50 17.08 9.82 -0.56
CA ILE A 50 16.28 9.60 -1.77
C ILE A 50 17.18 9.53 -3.00
N GLU A 51 18.06 10.53 -3.17
CA GLU A 51 19.02 10.59 -4.27
C GLU A 51 20.02 9.43 -4.24
N LYS A 52 20.61 9.14 -3.07
CA LYS A 52 21.61 8.07 -2.91
C LYS A 52 21.08 6.70 -3.35
N TYR A 53 19.87 6.34 -2.93
CA TYR A 53 19.27 5.03 -3.21
C TYR A 53 18.36 5.04 -4.45
N GLY A 54 18.23 6.18 -5.15
CA GLY A 54 17.35 6.33 -6.31
C GLY A 54 15.87 6.07 -5.99
N LEU A 55 15.43 6.39 -4.77
CA LEU A 55 14.08 6.10 -4.28
C LEU A 55 13.01 6.78 -5.12
N ARG A 56 11.91 6.06 -5.38
CA ARG A 56 10.76 6.58 -6.14
C ARG A 56 9.56 6.75 -5.21
N GLN A 57 8.64 7.63 -5.57
CA GLN A 57 7.40 7.79 -4.82
C GLN A 57 6.61 6.48 -4.80
N GLY A 58 6.04 6.14 -3.65
CA GLY A 58 5.20 4.95 -3.48
C GLY A 58 5.92 3.69 -3.00
N VAL A 59 7.25 3.71 -2.87
CA VAL A 59 7.99 2.57 -2.30
C VAL A 59 7.75 2.47 -0.79
N MET A 60 7.59 1.25 -0.30
CA MET A 60 7.55 0.95 1.12
C MET A 60 8.97 0.95 1.68
N ILE A 61 9.22 1.73 2.71
CA ILE A 61 10.54 1.82 3.35
C ILE A 61 10.43 1.30 4.78
N ARG A 62 11.34 0.40 5.16
CA ARG A 62 11.60 0.05 6.55
C ARG A 62 12.96 0.58 6.95
N GLY A 63 13.05 1.22 8.10
CA GLY A 63 14.28 1.84 8.54
C GLY A 63 14.29 2.28 9.98
N MET A 64 15.44 2.76 10.43
CA MET A 64 15.62 3.28 11.79
C MET A 64 15.17 4.74 11.85
N VAL A 65 14.14 4.99 12.62
CA VAL A 65 13.54 6.30 12.83
C VAL A 65 14.00 6.85 14.17
N GLN A 66 14.47 8.09 14.15
CA GLN A 66 14.66 8.86 15.36
C GLN A 66 13.34 9.54 15.71
N GLY A 67 12.88 9.34 16.94
CA GLY A 67 11.68 9.99 17.47
C GLY A 67 11.73 11.53 17.41
N ALA A 68 10.57 12.16 17.52
CA ALA A 68 10.44 13.61 17.48
C ALA A 68 11.27 14.30 18.58
N ARG A 69 11.85 15.47 18.26
CA ARG A 69 12.66 16.27 19.19
C ARG A 69 12.22 17.73 19.18
N ARG A 70 11.82 18.26 20.33
CA ARG A 70 11.35 19.67 20.49
C ARG A 70 10.30 20.04 19.43
N GLN A 71 10.65 20.91 18.47
CA GLN A 71 9.78 21.36 17.37
C GLN A 71 9.98 20.57 16.07
N GLN A 72 10.88 19.59 16.04
CA GLN A 72 11.15 18.75 14.87
C GLN A 72 10.41 17.42 15.00
N GLY A 73 9.69 17.03 13.95
CA GLY A 73 9.05 15.73 13.84
C GLY A 73 10.07 14.58 13.76
N PRO A 74 9.59 13.33 13.73
CA PRO A 74 10.45 12.16 13.61
C PRO A 74 11.23 12.18 12.28
N ARG A 75 12.39 11.50 12.25
CA ARG A 75 13.31 11.53 11.11
C ARG A 75 13.91 10.17 10.84
N LEU A 76 13.89 9.74 9.58
CA LEU A 76 14.58 8.54 9.13
C LEU A 76 16.10 8.75 9.17
N ARG A 77 16.81 7.83 9.83
CA ARG A 77 18.27 7.86 9.99
C ARG A 77 18.99 6.81 9.15
N GLU A 78 18.34 5.66 8.96
CA GLU A 78 18.88 4.54 8.20
C GLU A 78 17.76 3.83 7.45
N ILE A 79 18.02 3.36 6.24
CA ILE A 79 17.11 2.48 5.50
C ILE A 79 17.64 1.06 5.64
N LEU A 80 16.77 0.16 6.09
CA LEU A 80 17.07 -1.27 6.22
C LEU A 80 16.54 -2.06 5.02
N ASP A 81 15.44 -1.61 4.42
CA ASP A 81 14.74 -2.31 3.33
C ASP A 81 13.88 -1.33 2.51
N VAL A 82 13.78 -1.59 1.21
CA VAL A 82 12.91 -0.89 0.26
C VAL A 82 12.08 -1.94 -0.47
N ASP A 83 10.76 -1.94 -0.34
CA ASP A 83 9.84 -2.91 -0.97
C ASP A 83 10.25 -4.40 -0.81
N GLY A 84 10.84 -4.76 0.33
CA GLY A 84 11.26 -6.14 0.63
C GLY A 84 12.63 -6.53 0.07
N MET A 85 13.41 -5.57 -0.42
CA MET A 85 14.78 -5.79 -0.92
C MET A 85 15.81 -4.89 -0.21
N PRO A 86 17.10 -5.31 -0.20
CA PRO A 86 18.19 -4.48 0.29
C PRO A 86 18.25 -3.15 -0.47
N PRO A 87 18.52 -2.02 0.21
CA PRO A 87 18.50 -0.69 -0.42
C PRO A 87 19.48 -0.54 -1.60
N ASP A 88 20.62 -1.22 -1.53
CA ASP A 88 21.63 -1.18 -2.59
C ASP A 88 21.17 -1.90 -3.88
N GLU A 89 20.28 -2.89 -3.76
CA GLU A 89 19.74 -3.63 -4.91
C GLU A 89 18.61 -2.87 -5.62
N TYR A 90 17.83 -2.09 -4.87
CA TYR A 90 16.65 -1.35 -5.39
C TYR A 90 16.99 -0.42 -6.56
N SER A 91 18.17 0.21 -6.54
CA SER A 91 18.64 1.11 -7.61
C SER A 91 18.72 0.45 -9.00
N ASN A 92 18.82 -0.88 -9.07
CA ASN A 92 18.88 -1.65 -10.31
C ASN A 92 17.49 -2.05 -10.85
N ILE A 93 16.43 -1.77 -10.11
CA ILE A 93 15.06 -2.14 -10.48
C ILE A 93 14.51 -1.15 -11.52
N LYS A 94 14.20 -1.69 -12.70
CA LYS A 94 13.53 -0.96 -13.79
C LYS A 94 12.29 -0.23 -13.30
N SER A 95 12.04 0.94 -13.85
CA SER A 95 10.79 1.65 -13.57
C SER A 95 9.61 0.90 -14.17
N PHE A 96 8.42 1.07 -13.58
CA PHE A 96 7.21 0.43 -14.10
C PHE A 96 6.94 0.81 -15.56
N ASP A 97 7.25 2.06 -15.94
CA ASP A 97 7.07 2.58 -17.30
C ASP A 97 8.05 1.99 -18.33
N GLU A 98 9.17 1.42 -17.88
CA GLU A 98 10.13 0.70 -18.74
C GLU A 98 9.75 -0.77 -18.98
N LEU A 99 8.76 -1.29 -18.24
CA LEU A 99 8.34 -2.68 -18.39
C LEU A 99 7.55 -2.85 -19.69
N THR A 100 7.76 -3.99 -20.36
CA THR A 100 7.01 -4.32 -21.57
C THR A 100 5.59 -4.76 -21.18
N PRO A 101 4.54 -4.07 -21.65
CA PRO A 101 3.17 -4.48 -21.37
C PRO A 101 2.86 -5.78 -22.12
N ILE A 102 2.36 -6.77 -21.39
CA ILE A 102 1.90 -8.04 -21.95
C ILE A 102 0.43 -8.27 -21.63
N LYS A 103 -0.21 -9.16 -22.39
CA LYS A 103 -1.57 -9.60 -22.06
C LYS A 103 -1.54 -10.53 -20.84
N PRO A 104 -2.63 -10.62 -20.07
CA PRO A 104 -2.72 -11.61 -19.00
C PRO A 104 -2.64 -13.03 -19.54
N GLU A 105 -1.61 -13.78 -19.12
CA GLU A 105 -1.41 -15.18 -19.49
C GLU A 105 -1.69 -16.15 -18.34
N GLN A 106 -1.78 -15.63 -17.11
CA GLN A 106 -2.03 -16.41 -15.90
C GLN A 106 -3.44 -16.11 -15.39
N TRP A 107 -4.29 -17.14 -15.37
CA TRP A 107 -5.66 -17.05 -14.87
C TRP A 107 -5.68 -16.94 -13.33
N LEU A 108 -6.42 -15.96 -12.82
CA LEU A 108 -6.86 -15.81 -11.43
C LEU A 108 -8.23 -16.47 -11.26
N ARG A 109 -8.25 -17.76 -10.90
CA ARG A 109 -9.47 -18.50 -10.60
C ARG A 109 -10.04 -18.06 -9.26
N LEU A 110 -11.31 -17.66 -9.25
CA LEU A 110 -11.98 -17.10 -8.08
C LEU A 110 -12.81 -18.14 -7.29
N GLU A 111 -13.16 -19.27 -7.92
CA GLU A 111 -13.86 -20.37 -7.27
C GLU A 111 -13.04 -20.95 -6.10
N THR A 112 -13.64 -20.97 -4.90
CA THR A 112 -13.05 -21.55 -3.68
C THR A 112 -13.77 -22.82 -3.21
N GLY A 113 -14.88 -23.18 -3.87
CA GLY A 113 -15.72 -24.32 -3.50
C GLY A 113 -17.11 -24.25 -4.15
N PRO A 114 -18.09 -25.03 -3.67
CA PRO A 114 -19.45 -25.05 -4.23
C PRO A 114 -20.18 -23.71 -4.12
N GLN A 115 -19.85 -22.91 -3.10
CA GLN A 115 -20.37 -21.56 -2.87
C GLN A 115 -19.20 -20.59 -2.61
N PRO A 116 -19.37 -19.28 -2.86
CA PRO A 116 -20.53 -18.66 -3.51
C PRO A 116 -20.59 -18.97 -5.02
N LEU A 117 -21.80 -19.01 -5.58
CA LEU A 117 -21.97 -19.25 -7.03
C LEU A 117 -21.42 -18.11 -7.89
N THR A 118 -21.35 -16.90 -7.34
CA THR A 118 -20.91 -15.69 -8.04
C THR A 118 -19.52 -15.86 -8.68
N THR A 119 -18.53 -16.35 -7.94
CA THR A 119 -17.16 -16.51 -8.47
C THR A 119 -17.08 -17.59 -9.53
N ARG A 120 -17.86 -18.66 -9.40
CA ARG A 120 -17.97 -19.73 -10.41
C ARG A 120 -18.55 -19.20 -11.73
N VAL A 121 -19.61 -18.40 -11.65
CA VAL A 121 -20.20 -17.77 -12.83
C VAL A 121 -19.21 -16.81 -13.47
N MET A 122 -18.47 -16.02 -12.68
CA MET A 122 -17.41 -15.15 -13.21
C MET A 122 -16.28 -15.93 -13.87
N ASP A 123 -15.80 -17.02 -13.26
CA ASP A 123 -14.74 -17.85 -13.83
C ASP A 123 -15.14 -18.44 -15.20
N LEU A 124 -16.43 -18.74 -15.39
CA LEU A 124 -16.95 -19.28 -16.66
C LEU A 124 -17.20 -18.21 -17.73
N LEU A 125 -17.75 -17.05 -17.34
CA LEU A 125 -18.23 -16.04 -18.31
C LEU A 125 -17.23 -14.91 -18.53
N THR A 126 -16.49 -14.52 -17.49
CA THR A 126 -15.62 -13.35 -17.47
C THR A 126 -14.35 -13.63 -16.64
N PRO A 127 -13.50 -14.59 -17.07
CA PRO A 127 -12.31 -14.97 -16.31
C PRO A 127 -11.34 -13.78 -16.15
N LEU A 128 -10.74 -13.65 -14.96
CA LEU A 128 -9.77 -12.59 -14.65
C LEU A 128 -8.34 -13.12 -14.75
N GLY A 129 -7.43 -12.42 -15.42
CA GLY A 129 -6.00 -12.77 -15.43
C GLY A 129 -5.12 -11.85 -14.58
N ARG A 130 -3.87 -12.25 -14.34
CA ARG A 130 -2.85 -11.35 -13.76
C ARG A 130 -2.51 -10.24 -14.74
N GLY A 131 -2.70 -9.00 -14.32
CA GLY A 131 -2.63 -7.83 -15.20
C GLY A 131 -3.96 -7.47 -15.88
N GLN A 132 -5.07 -8.14 -15.51
CA GLN A 132 -6.38 -7.82 -16.06
C GLN A 132 -6.83 -6.41 -15.65
N ARG A 133 -7.36 -5.69 -16.63
CA ARG A 133 -8.12 -4.46 -16.41
C ARG A 133 -9.59 -4.77 -16.65
N ALA A 134 -10.42 -4.61 -15.62
CA ALA A 134 -11.83 -4.95 -15.68
C ALA A 134 -12.69 -3.78 -15.22
N LEU A 135 -13.93 -3.74 -15.72
CA LEU A 135 -14.95 -2.79 -15.30
C LEU A 135 -16.20 -3.58 -14.91
N VAL A 136 -16.68 -3.38 -13.69
CA VAL A 136 -17.96 -3.89 -13.23
C VAL A 136 -19.00 -2.78 -13.40
N VAL A 137 -19.91 -2.96 -14.36
CA VAL A 137 -21.01 -2.02 -14.59
C VAL A 137 -22.23 -2.53 -13.82
N ALA A 138 -22.69 -1.75 -12.85
CA ALA A 138 -23.78 -2.15 -11.96
C ALA A 138 -24.62 -0.92 -11.56
N PRO A 139 -25.95 -0.94 -11.74
CA PRO A 139 -26.83 0.07 -11.17
C PRO A 139 -26.78 0.07 -9.62
N PRO A 140 -27.21 1.16 -8.96
CA PRO A 140 -27.32 1.18 -7.51
C PRO A 140 -28.16 0.00 -6.97
N ARG A 141 -27.74 -0.57 -5.82
CA ARG A 141 -28.46 -1.65 -5.11
C ARG A 141 -28.58 -2.98 -5.89
N THR A 142 -27.63 -3.29 -6.77
CA THR A 142 -27.60 -4.56 -7.54
C THR A 142 -26.58 -5.59 -7.04
N GLY A 143 -25.96 -5.34 -5.87
CA GLY A 143 -25.01 -6.29 -5.26
C GLY A 143 -23.54 -6.09 -5.68
N LYS A 144 -23.16 -4.93 -6.22
CA LYS A 144 -21.76 -4.55 -6.52
C LYS A 144 -20.83 -4.88 -5.35
N THR A 145 -21.20 -4.46 -4.13
CA THR A 145 -20.36 -4.62 -2.94
C THR A 145 -20.13 -6.10 -2.61
N ILE A 146 -21.19 -6.91 -2.64
CA ILE A 146 -21.11 -8.37 -2.40
C ILE A 146 -20.26 -9.06 -3.48
N LEU A 147 -20.44 -8.67 -4.76
CA LEU A 147 -19.62 -9.18 -5.85
C LEU A 147 -18.13 -8.90 -5.60
N MET A 148 -17.78 -7.67 -5.21
CA MET A 148 -16.40 -7.29 -4.92
C MET A 148 -15.83 -8.04 -3.71
N GLN A 149 -16.63 -8.27 -2.66
CA GLN A 149 -16.23 -9.10 -1.52
C GLN A 149 -15.95 -10.54 -1.93
N HIS A 150 -16.80 -11.13 -2.77
CA HIS A 150 -16.59 -12.49 -3.29
C HIS A 150 -15.31 -12.59 -4.14
N VAL A 151 -15.04 -11.60 -4.99
CA VAL A 151 -13.78 -11.53 -5.76
C VAL A 151 -12.58 -11.42 -4.82
N ALA A 152 -12.62 -10.50 -3.86
CA ALA A 152 -11.56 -10.30 -2.88
C ALA A 152 -11.28 -11.57 -2.06
N HIS A 153 -12.32 -12.26 -1.60
CA HIS A 153 -12.21 -13.53 -0.89
C HIS A 153 -11.62 -14.64 -1.77
N GLY A 154 -12.07 -14.75 -3.03
CA GLY A 154 -11.52 -15.71 -3.99
C GLY A 154 -10.02 -15.50 -4.24
N VAL A 155 -9.60 -14.25 -4.42
CA VAL A 155 -8.19 -13.89 -4.59
C VAL A 155 -7.38 -14.20 -3.32
N ALA A 156 -7.83 -13.76 -2.15
CA ALA A 156 -7.10 -13.96 -0.89
C ALA A 156 -6.95 -15.45 -0.54
N THR A 157 -7.96 -16.27 -0.86
CA THR A 157 -7.96 -17.71 -0.57
C THR A 157 -7.07 -18.47 -1.54
N ASN A 158 -7.22 -18.24 -2.84
CA ASN A 158 -6.53 -19.02 -3.87
C ASN A 158 -5.10 -18.52 -4.12
N TYR A 159 -4.80 -17.27 -3.78
CA TYR A 159 -3.52 -16.61 -4.06
C TYR A 159 -3.00 -15.81 -2.86
N PRO A 160 -2.60 -16.47 -1.75
CA PRO A 160 -2.14 -15.79 -0.54
C PRO A 160 -0.87 -14.95 -0.74
N ASN A 161 -0.10 -15.23 -1.79
CA ASN A 161 1.11 -14.47 -2.14
C ASN A 161 0.81 -13.22 -2.98
N VAL A 162 -0.45 -12.98 -3.38
CA VAL A 162 -0.86 -11.78 -4.10
C VAL A 162 -1.23 -10.71 -3.09
N LYS A 163 -0.59 -9.54 -3.21
CA LYS A 163 -0.96 -8.37 -2.42
C LYS A 163 -2.34 -7.87 -2.86
N LEU A 164 -3.35 -8.07 -2.02
CA LEU A 164 -4.72 -7.60 -2.24
C LEU A 164 -4.92 -6.23 -1.59
N ILE A 165 -5.29 -5.24 -2.39
CA ILE A 165 -5.61 -3.88 -1.95
C ILE A 165 -7.04 -3.56 -2.39
N VAL A 166 -7.88 -3.12 -1.46
CA VAL A 166 -9.22 -2.59 -1.73
C VAL A 166 -9.22 -1.10 -1.43
N LEU A 167 -9.37 -0.29 -2.47
CA LEU A 167 -9.44 1.16 -2.37
C LEU A 167 -10.89 1.62 -2.48
N LEU A 168 -11.38 2.28 -1.43
CA LEU A 168 -12.73 2.83 -1.35
C LEU A 168 -12.65 4.36 -1.39
N ILE A 169 -13.29 4.96 -2.39
CA ILE A 169 -13.29 6.41 -2.62
C ILE A 169 -14.72 6.90 -2.53
N ASP A 170 -14.95 7.94 -1.71
CA ASP A 170 -16.26 8.59 -1.55
C ASP A 170 -17.38 7.60 -1.18
N GLU A 171 -17.01 6.54 -0.44
CA GLU A 171 -17.91 5.47 -0.04
C GLU A 171 -18.37 5.68 1.40
N ARG A 172 -19.58 5.22 1.71
CA ARG A 172 -20.19 5.45 3.03
C ARG A 172 -19.44 4.73 4.16
N PRO A 173 -19.34 5.30 5.37
CA PRO A 173 -18.61 4.70 6.49
C PRO A 173 -19.04 3.26 6.85
N GLU A 174 -20.33 2.96 6.74
CA GLU A 174 -20.86 1.62 6.98
C GLU A 174 -20.38 0.59 5.94
N GLU A 175 -20.26 1.00 4.68
CA GLU A 175 -19.78 0.14 3.59
C GLU A 175 -18.26 -0.08 3.70
N VAL A 176 -17.51 0.95 4.11
CA VAL A 176 -16.08 0.84 4.44
C VAL A 176 -15.86 -0.16 5.58
N THR A 177 -16.67 -0.05 6.63
CA THR A 177 -16.60 -0.95 7.79
C THR A 177 -16.92 -2.39 7.40
N ASP A 178 -17.94 -2.58 6.56
CA ASP A 178 -18.31 -3.91 6.05
C ASP A 178 -17.18 -4.53 5.22
N MET A 179 -16.55 -3.77 4.33
CA MET A 179 -15.43 -4.26 3.54
C MET A 179 -14.22 -4.64 4.40
N ARG A 180 -13.88 -3.83 5.41
CA ARG A 180 -12.79 -4.10 6.37
C ARG A 180 -13.00 -5.41 7.16
N ARG A 181 -14.26 -5.74 7.47
CA ARG A 181 -14.60 -6.96 8.23
C ARG A 181 -14.58 -8.22 7.38
N ASN A 182 -14.90 -8.11 6.10
CA ASN A 182 -15.12 -9.26 5.22
C ASN A 182 -13.95 -9.56 4.28
N VAL A 183 -13.05 -8.61 4.04
CA VAL A 183 -11.90 -8.80 3.14
C VAL A 183 -10.62 -9.05 3.91
N ASN A 184 -9.96 -10.17 3.62
CA ASN A 184 -8.60 -10.44 4.08
C ASN A 184 -7.59 -9.81 3.11
N GLY A 185 -7.34 -8.51 3.30
CA GLY A 185 -6.43 -7.71 2.47
C GLY A 185 -6.28 -6.30 3.05
N GLU A 186 -5.51 -5.47 2.37
CA GLU A 186 -5.32 -4.08 2.77
C GLU A 186 -6.52 -3.24 2.29
N VAL A 187 -7.30 -2.68 3.23
CA VAL A 187 -8.49 -1.88 2.91
C VAL A 187 -8.22 -0.41 3.23
N ILE A 188 -8.06 0.38 2.18
CA ILE A 188 -7.77 1.82 2.24
C ILE A 188 -9.06 2.55 1.89
N ALA A 189 -9.45 3.54 2.69
CA ALA A 189 -10.64 4.33 2.42
C ALA A 189 -10.40 5.83 2.56
N SER A 190 -11.00 6.59 1.66
CA SER A 190 -11.18 8.03 1.74
C SER A 190 -12.68 8.31 1.74
N SER A 191 -13.31 8.25 2.91
CA SER A 191 -14.71 8.62 3.10
C SER A 191 -14.84 10.13 3.35
N LEU A 192 -16.04 10.67 3.07
CA LEU A 192 -16.47 11.97 3.59
C LEU A 192 -16.71 11.94 5.10
#